data_AF-A0A972TUN7-F1
#
_entry.id   AF-A0A972TUN7-F1
#
_cell.length_a   1.000
_cell.length_b   1.000
_cell.length_c   1.000
_cell.angle_alpha   90.00
_cell.angle_beta   90.00
_cell.angle_gamma   90.00
#
_symmetry.space_group_name_H-M   'P 1'
#
loop_
_entity.id
_entity.type
_entity.pdbx_description
1 polymer ?
#
loop_
_entity_poly.entity_id
_entity_poly.type
_entity_poly.pdbx_seq_one_letter_code
_entity_poly.pdbx_strand_id
1 'polypeptide(L)' 'MINYIMLYRIRKRVKKILKDKISEDELATTKTSCLGCVADEISWEIYYLLKEQKSKNS' A
#
# COMPACT_ATOMS: atom_id res chain seq x y z
N MET A 1 -12.57 11.25 -10.28
CA MET A 1 -12.24 11.78 -8.95
C MET A 1 -11.56 10.68 -8.12
N ILE A 2 -10.62 11.01 -7.23
CA ILE A 2 -9.91 10.02 -6.40
C ILE A 2 -10.83 9.58 -5.24
N ASN A 3 -10.99 8.27 -5.05
CA ASN A 3 -11.71 7.70 -3.92
C ASN A 3 -10.77 7.51 -2.73
N TYR A 4 -10.70 8.54 -1.88
CA TYR A 4 -9.85 8.55 -0.69
C TYR A 4 -10.24 7.50 0.36
N ILE A 5 -11.51 7.09 0.43
CA ILE A 5 -11.94 6.02 1.35
C ILE A 5 -11.30 4.69 0.94
N MET A 6 -11.29 4.40 -0.36
CA MET A 6 -10.65 3.21 -0.91
C MET A 6 -9.14 3.25 -0.71
N LEU A 7 -8.50 4.38 -1.01
CA LEU A 7 -7.06 4.56 -0.80
C LEU A 7 -6.67 4.38 0.67
N TYR A 8 -7.46 4.93 1.61
CA TYR A 8 -7.25 4.74 3.04
C TYR A 8 -7.33 3.27 3.46
N ARG A 9 -8.30 2.51 2.93
CA ARG A 9 -8.45 1.08 3.20
C ARG A 9 -7.27 0.28 2.67
N ILE A 10 -6.79 0.59 1.46
CA ILE A 10 -5.59 -0.02 0.87
C ILE A 10 -4.39 0.26 1.78
N ARG A 11 -4.16 1.53 2.11
CA ARG A 11 -3.05 1.96 2.97
C ARG A 11 -3.04 1.30 4.34
N LYS A 12 -4.20 1.15 4.98
CA LYS A 12 -4.32 0.45 6.26
C LYS A 12 -3.91 -1.02 6.15
N ARG A 13 -4.28 -1.71 5.08
CA ARG A 13 -3.90 -3.11 4.82
C ARG A 13 -2.42 -3.24 4.51
N VAL A 14 -1.89 -2.41 3.61
CA VAL A 14 -0.46 -2.42 3.23
C VAL A 14 0.42 -2.16 4.45
N LYS A 15 0.12 -1.15 5.28
CA LYS A 15 0.86 -0.88 6.51
C LYS A 15 0.86 -2.06 7.48
N LYS A 16 -0.27 -2.77 7.60
CA LYS A 16 -0.37 -3.95 8.45
C LYS A 16 0.55 -5.06 7.94
N ILE A 17 0.45 -5.41 6.65
CA ILE A 17 1.28 -6.45 6.02
C ILE A 17 2.77 -6.15 6.18
N LEU A 18 3.19 -4.89 5.93
CA LEU A 18 4.59 -4.50 6.08
C LEU A 18 5.06 -4.67 7.53
N LYS A 19 4.25 -4.26 8.52
CA LYS A 19 4.60 -4.41 9.93
C LYS A 19 4.67 -5.88 10.36
N ASP A 20 3.69 -6.68 9.95
CA ASP A 20 3.63 -8.10 10.30
C ASP A 20 4.88 -8.83 9.75
N LYS A 21 5.23 -8.58 8.48
CA LYS A 21 6.45 -9.15 7.85
C LYS A 21 7.76 -8.70 8.48
N ILE A 22 7.82 -7.48 9.02
CA ILE A 22 9.00 -7.00 9.75
C ILE A 22 9.09 -7.67 11.11
N SER A 23 7.95 -7.88 11.79
CA SER A 23 7.93 -8.57 13.09
C SER A 23 8.24 -10.07 12.98
N GLU A 24 8.00 -10.67 11.83
CA GLU A 24 8.35 -12.07 11.52
C GLU A 24 9.79 -12.19 10.98
N ASP A 25 10.58 -11.11 11.01
CA ASP A 25 11.95 -11.02 10.45
C ASP A 25 12.05 -11.40 8.96
N GLU A 26 10.94 -11.43 8.22
CA GLU A 26 10.91 -11.66 6.77
C GLU A 26 11.38 -10.43 5.98
N LEU A 27 11.25 -9.23 6.55
CA LEU A 27 11.61 -7.96 5.93
C LEU A 27 12.68 -7.23 6.75
N ALA A 28 13.89 -7.13 6.19
CA ALA A 28 14.95 -6.32 6.77
C ALA A 28 14.64 -4.82 6.61
N THR A 29 14.87 -4.05 7.67
CA THR A 29 14.78 -2.57 7.65
C THR A 29 16.08 -1.93 8.10
N THR A 30 16.33 -0.71 7.64
CA THR A 30 17.45 0.12 8.08
C THR A 30 16.95 1.29 8.92
N LYS A 31 17.85 1.96 9.65
CA LYS A 31 17.52 3.16 10.45
C LYS A 31 16.94 4.32 9.62
N THR A 32 17.22 4.35 8.32
CA THR A 32 16.72 5.36 7.38
C THR A 32 15.47 4.92 6.62
N SER A 33 14.99 3.68 6.84
CA SER A 33 13.83 3.14 6.12
C SER A 33 12.54 3.85 6.53
N CYS A 34 11.93 4.58 5.58
CA CYS A 34 10.62 5.19 5.78
C CYS A 34 9.49 4.20 5.44
N LEU A 35 9.05 3.41 6.43
CA LEU A 35 7.93 2.48 6.29
C LEU A 35 6.62 3.16 5.85
N GLY A 36 6.41 4.39 6.30
CA GLY A 36 5.27 5.21 5.88
C GLY A 36 5.30 5.55 4.39
N CYS A 37 6.47 5.85 3.85
CA CYS A 37 6.67 6.24 2.46
C CYS A 37 6.45 5.04 1.54
N VAL A 38 7.08 3.90 1.87
CA VAL A 38 6.92 2.64 1.12
C VAL A 38 5.46 2.19 1.11
N ALA A 39 4.78 2.26 2.26
CA ALA A 39 3.37 1.93 2.32
C ALA A 39 2.51 2.83 1.42
N ASP A 40 2.88 4.09 1.25
CA ASP A 40 2.11 5.06 0.47
C ASP A 40 2.29 4.85 -1.02
N GLU A 41 3.52 4.65 -1.46
CA GLU A 41 3.85 4.32 -2.86
C GLU A 41 3.11 3.06 -3.30
N ILE A 42 3.23 1.95 -2.55
CA ILE A 42 2.52 0.70 -2.84
C ILE A 42 1.01 0.91 -2.86
N SER A 43 0.48 1.72 -1.94
CA SER A 43 -0.97 1.96 -1.88
C SER A 43 -1.51 2.69 -3.10
N TRP A 44 -0.76 3.64 -3.63
CA TRP A 44 -1.12 4.36 -4.85
C TRP A 44 -1.06 3.46 -6.08
N GLU A 45 0.00 2.66 -6.23
CA GLU A 45 0.14 1.71 -7.33
C GLU A 45 -1.04 0.72 -7.37
N ILE A 46 -1.38 0.12 -6.23
CA ILE A 46 -2.56 -0.77 -6.12
C ILE A 46 -3.84 -0.03 -6.49
N TYR A 47 -4.02 1.20 -5.99
CA TYR A 47 -5.21 2.00 -6.29
C TYR A 47 -5.34 2.28 -7.79
N TYR A 48 -4.25 2.61 -8.47
CA TYR A 48 -4.24 2.86 -9.90
C TYR A 48 -4.52 1.61 -10.72
N LEU A 49 -3.90 0.46 -10.39
CA LEU A 49 -4.18 -0.81 -11.04
C LEU A 49 -5.66 -1.20 -10.94
N LEU A 50 -6.27 -1.03 -9.76
CA LEU A 50 -7.70 -1.31 -9.56
C LEU A 50 -8.59 -0.33 -10.34
N LYS A 51 -8.19 0.94 -10.42
CA LYS A 51 -8.90 1.95 -11.21
C LYS A 51 -8.83 1.62 -12.70
N GLU A 52 -7.67 1.21 -13.21
CA GLU A 52 -7.49 0.80 -14.61
C GLU A 52 -8.34 -0.42 -14.96
N GLN A 53 -8.38 -1.45 -14.11
CA GLN A 53 -9.23 -2.62 -14.33
C GLN A 53 -10.72 -2.25 -14.38
N LYS A 54 -11.16 -1.36 -13.48
CA LYS A 54 -12.55 -0.90 -13.49
C LYS A 54 -12.91 -0.17 -14.79
N SER A 55 -11.98 0.64 -15.31
CA SER A 55 -12.16 1.34 -16.60
C SER A 55 -12.15 0.40 -17.81
N LYS A 56 -11.40 -0.72 -17.77
CA LYS A 56 -11.37 -1.72 -18.85
C LYS A 56 -12.61 -2.63 -18.87
N ASN A 57 -13.26 -2.81 -17.72
CA ASN A 57 -14.45 -3.64 -17.55
C ASN A 57 -15.77 -2.85 -17.61
N SER A 58 -15.72 -1.56 -17.97
CA SER A 58 -16.90 -0.69 -18.18
C SER A 58 -17.02 -0.36 -19.67
#